data_AF-A0A534AV30-F1
#
_entry.id   AF-A0A534AV30-F1
#
_cell.length_a   1.000
_cell.length_b   1.000
_cell.length_c   1.000
_cell.angle_alpha   90.00
_cell.angle_beta   90.00
_cell.angle_gamma   90.00
#
_symmetry.space_group_name_H-M   'P 1'
#
loop_
_entity.id
_entity.type
_entity.pdbx_description
1 polymer ?
#
loop_
_entity_poly.entity_id
_entity_poly.type
_entity_poly.pdbx_seq_one_letter_code
_entity_poly.pdbx_strand_id
1 'polypeptide(L)'
;MTIRSESGLTRRTLLTGGAFAGLLAAGALGRAWQQLQRLKYDPETELPSTAPEVVARVGAMPYRRFGATGLQVSEIGFGAWAIGGKAYGAVDVKDSLRALARAEELGCNLVDTASATVYGDSELVLGEFLRERRSR
;
A
#
# COMPACT_ATOMS: atom_id res chain seq x y z
N MET A 1 -6.73 55.24 -20.01
CA MET A 1 -7.14 54.57 -21.26
C MET A 1 -8.23 53.58 -20.91
N THR A 2 -9.28 53.59 -21.72
CA THR A 2 -10.68 53.26 -21.47
C THR A 2 -10.99 51.85 -20.94
N ILE A 3 -11.91 51.79 -19.97
CA ILE A 3 -12.70 50.62 -19.56
C ILE A 3 -13.92 50.49 -20.48
N ARG A 4 -14.18 49.29 -21.00
CA ARG A 4 -15.48 48.69 -21.43
C ARG A 4 -15.18 47.23 -21.83
N SER A 5 -16.04 46.22 -21.75
CA SER A 5 -17.39 46.03 -21.19
C SER A 5 -17.74 44.55 -21.39
N GLU A 6 -18.21 43.90 -20.32
CA GLU A 6 -19.26 42.86 -20.22
C GLU A 6 -19.36 41.66 -21.18
N SER A 7 -19.36 40.46 -20.59
CA SER A 7 -20.48 39.49 -20.54
C SER A 7 -19.88 38.13 -20.15
N GLY A 8 -20.17 37.54 -18.99
CA GLY A 8 -21.48 37.02 -18.62
C GLY A 8 -21.57 35.55 -19.02
N LEU A 9 -20.98 34.61 -18.25
CA LEU A 9 -21.46 33.23 -18.23
C LEU A 9 -21.06 32.49 -16.95
N THR A 10 -22.03 31.69 -16.53
CA THR A 10 -22.29 31.16 -15.20
C THR A 10 -21.50 29.87 -14.89
N ARG A 11 -21.29 29.65 -13.59
CA ARG A 11 -20.79 28.46 -12.87
C ARG A 11 -20.87 27.08 -13.55
N ARG A 12 -19.83 26.27 -13.22
CA ARG A 12 -19.78 24.80 -12.98
C ARG A 12 -20.07 23.87 -14.16
N THR A 13 -19.05 23.11 -14.55
CA THR A 13 -19.16 21.65 -14.76
C THR A 13 -17.87 20.95 -14.35
N LEU A 14 -17.93 20.15 -13.28
CA LEU A 14 -16.93 19.15 -12.93
C LEU A 14 -16.93 18.07 -14.04
N LEU A 15 -15.80 17.88 -14.69
CA LEU A 15 -15.55 16.72 -15.55
C LEU A 15 -15.22 15.51 -14.66
N THR A 16 -16.25 14.83 -14.16
CA THR A 16 -16.13 13.49 -13.59
C THR A 16 -16.72 12.47 -14.57
N GLY A 17 -15.84 11.59 -15.07
CA GLY A 17 -16.10 10.19 -15.42
C GLY A 17 -17.40 9.87 -16.15
N GLY A 18 -17.38 9.96 -17.48
CA GLY A 18 -18.54 9.56 -18.30
C GLY A 18 -18.18 9.25 -19.75
N ALA A 19 -17.14 8.43 -19.99
CA ALA A 19 -16.75 8.09 -21.36
C ALA A 19 -16.24 6.64 -21.55
N PHE A 20 -16.67 5.67 -20.73
CA PHE A 20 -16.27 4.26 -20.92
C PHE A 20 -17.41 3.23 -20.85
N ALA A 21 -18.68 3.65 -20.83
CA ALA A 21 -19.83 2.75 -20.68
C ALA A 21 -20.52 2.35 -22.00
N GLY A 22 -19.81 2.44 -23.14
CA GLY A 22 -20.42 2.29 -24.47
C GLY A 22 -20.31 0.91 -25.13
N LEU A 23 -19.37 0.05 -24.73
CA LEU A 23 -19.17 -1.26 -25.37
C LEU A 23 -19.05 -2.36 -24.32
N LEU A 24 -19.76 -3.48 -24.55
CA LEU A 24 -19.88 -4.70 -23.72
C LEU A 24 -21.16 -4.81 -22.88
N ALA A 25 -22.31 -4.61 -23.51
CA ALA A 25 -23.54 -5.28 -23.09
C ALA A 25 -23.58 -6.70 -23.68
N ALA A 26 -23.96 -7.68 -22.84
CA ALA A 26 -24.18 -9.11 -23.12
C ALA A 26 -22.93 -10.02 -23.19
N GLY A 27 -22.23 -10.19 -22.04
CA GLY A 27 -21.21 -11.23 -21.87
C GLY A 27 -20.77 -11.43 -20.42
N ALA A 28 -19.96 -12.46 -20.14
CA ALA A 28 -19.43 -12.76 -18.80
C ALA A 28 -18.71 -11.57 -18.14
N LEU A 29 -18.08 -10.72 -18.97
CA LEU A 29 -17.47 -9.44 -18.56
C LEU A 29 -18.48 -8.42 -18.03
N GLY A 30 -19.69 -8.36 -18.60
CA GLY A 30 -20.76 -7.48 -18.10
C GLY A 30 -21.32 -7.94 -16.74
N ARG A 31 -21.39 -9.25 -16.52
CA ARG A 31 -21.76 -9.81 -15.20
C ARG A 31 -20.69 -9.55 -14.15
N ALA A 32 -19.41 -9.71 -14.50
CA ALA A 32 -18.29 -9.36 -13.64
C ALA A 32 -18.29 -7.84 -13.30
N TRP A 33 -18.57 -6.98 -14.29
CA TRP A 33 -18.68 -5.53 -14.07
C TRP A 33 -19.85 -5.14 -13.16
N GLN A 34 -21.02 -5.77 -13.31
CA GLN A 34 -22.15 -5.59 -12.38
C GLN A 34 -21.81 -6.09 -10.97
N GLN A 35 -21.00 -7.16 -10.86
CA GLN A 35 -20.57 -7.72 -9.58
C GLN A 35 -19.54 -6.82 -8.87
N LEU A 36 -18.63 -6.20 -9.62
CA LEU A 36 -17.71 -5.17 -9.11
C LEU A 36 -18.46 -3.91 -8.64
N GLN A 37 -19.55 -3.52 -9.33
CA GLN A 37 -20.40 -2.41 -8.89
C GLN A 37 -21.17 -2.68 -7.60
N ARG A 38 -21.32 -3.96 -7.20
CA ARG A 38 -21.89 -4.37 -5.90
C ARG A 38 -20.85 -4.40 -4.78
N LEU A 39 -19.55 -4.42 -5.09
CA LEU A 39 -18.46 -4.24 -4.13
C LEU A 39 -18.26 -2.75 -3.81
N LYS A 40 -19.35 -2.01 -3.59
CA LYS A 40 -19.24 -0.70 -2.96
C LYS A 40 -18.89 -0.96 -1.51
N TYR A 41 -17.82 -0.31 -1.04
CA TYR A 41 -17.55 -0.20 0.39
C TYR A 41 -18.82 0.33 1.06
N ASP A 42 -19.44 -0.52 1.86
CA ASP A 42 -20.60 -0.19 2.66
C ASP A 42 -20.10 0.12 4.07
N PRO A 43 -20.20 1.38 4.52
CA PRO A 43 -19.70 1.79 5.83
C PRO A 43 -20.47 1.14 6.98
N GLU A 44 -21.61 0.50 6.72
CA GLU A 44 -22.44 -0.20 7.70
C GLU A 44 -22.36 -1.73 7.60
N THR A 45 -21.52 -2.26 6.70
CA THR A 45 -21.24 -3.70 6.71
C THR A 45 -20.51 -4.04 8.01
N GLU A 46 -21.24 -4.68 8.93
CA GLU A 46 -20.65 -5.28 10.12
C GLU A 46 -19.58 -6.28 9.68
N LEU A 47 -18.35 -6.03 10.11
CA LEU A 47 -17.26 -6.99 9.95
C LEU A 47 -17.69 -8.30 10.62
N PRO A 48 -17.43 -9.46 10.00
CA PRO A 48 -17.82 -10.74 10.57
C PRO A 48 -17.32 -10.85 12.01
N SER A 49 -18.18 -11.31 12.92
CA SER A 49 -17.90 -11.46 14.36
C SER A 49 -16.84 -12.52 14.69
N THR A 50 -16.11 -13.03 13.68
CA THR A 50 -14.83 -13.75 13.80
C THR A 50 -13.62 -12.80 13.82
N ALA A 51 -13.85 -11.51 13.57
CA ALA A 51 -12.91 -10.42 13.84
C ALA A 51 -12.38 -10.31 15.30
N PRO A 52 -12.99 -10.87 16.36
CA PRO A 52 -12.42 -10.83 17.71
C PRO A 52 -11.03 -11.45 17.79
N GLU A 53 -10.69 -12.45 16.99
CA GLU A 53 -9.31 -13.00 17.00
C GLU A 53 -8.32 -12.05 16.30
N VAL A 54 -8.77 -11.32 15.29
CA VAL A 54 -7.98 -10.33 14.53
C VAL A 54 -7.79 -9.04 15.34
N VAL A 55 -8.81 -8.63 16.11
CA VAL A 55 -8.83 -7.40 16.91
C VAL A 55 -8.30 -7.61 18.33
N ALA A 56 -8.38 -8.81 18.91
CA ALA A 56 -7.84 -9.08 20.26
C ALA A 56 -6.29 -9.06 20.31
N ARG A 57 -5.61 -9.09 19.16
CA ARG A 57 -4.14 -9.03 19.07
C ARG A 57 -3.54 -7.62 18.94
N VAL A 58 -4.34 -6.58 19.16
CA VAL A 58 -3.94 -5.17 18.98
C VAL A 58 -2.73 -4.73 19.84
N GLY A 59 -2.22 -5.57 20.75
CA GLY A 59 -1.02 -5.29 21.56
C GLY A 59 0.28 -6.04 21.19
N ALA A 60 0.27 -7.07 20.35
CA ALA A 60 1.48 -7.89 20.09
C ALA A 60 1.54 -8.41 18.65
N MET A 61 2.74 -8.38 18.05
CA MET A 61 2.99 -8.88 16.70
C MET A 61 2.67 -10.38 16.58
N PRO A 62 1.71 -10.79 15.76
CA PRO A 62 1.49 -12.19 15.42
C PRO A 62 2.68 -12.77 14.64
N TYR A 63 3.03 -14.04 14.91
CA TYR A 63 3.97 -14.79 14.07
C TYR A 63 3.29 -16.01 13.46
N ARG A 64 3.64 -16.33 12.22
CA ARG A 64 3.12 -17.45 11.44
C ARG A 64 4.26 -18.28 10.86
N ARG A 65 4.01 -19.56 10.65
CA ARG A 65 4.96 -20.45 9.97
C ARG A 65 5.03 -20.08 8.49
N PHE A 66 6.23 -19.86 7.97
CA PHE A 66 6.43 -19.51 6.57
C PHE A 66 6.47 -20.76 5.68
N GLY A 67 5.32 -21.16 5.16
CA GLY A 67 5.19 -22.34 4.30
C GLY A 67 5.77 -23.59 4.96
N ALA A 68 6.56 -24.36 4.21
CA ALA A 68 7.23 -25.57 4.70
C ALA A 68 8.62 -25.31 5.32
N THR A 69 9.09 -24.07 5.38
CA THR A 69 10.48 -23.72 5.73
C THR A 69 10.83 -23.94 7.20
N GLY A 70 9.83 -24.00 8.08
CA GLY A 70 10.03 -24.03 9.53
C GLY A 70 10.34 -22.66 10.16
N LEU A 71 10.47 -21.59 9.35
CA LEU A 71 10.65 -20.23 9.86
C LEU A 71 9.35 -19.69 10.47
N GLN A 72 9.48 -18.93 11.55
CA GLN A 72 8.40 -18.15 12.14
C GLN A 72 8.58 -16.69 11.73
N VAL A 73 7.65 -16.17 10.93
CA VAL A 73 7.69 -14.80 10.41
C VAL A 73 6.56 -13.96 10.97
N SER A 74 6.78 -12.66 11.14
CA SER A 74 5.74 -11.72 11.52
C SER A 74 4.61 -11.75 10.48
N GLU A 75 3.37 -11.69 10.94
CA GLU A 75 2.19 -11.70 10.06
C GLU A 75 2.15 -10.47 9.15
N ILE A 76 2.77 -9.38 9.59
CA ILE A 76 3.02 -8.18 8.80
C ILE A 76 4.51 -8.14 8.45
N GLY A 77 4.81 -8.03 7.15
CA GLY A 77 6.16 -7.82 6.63
C GLY A 77 6.43 -6.35 6.27
N PHE A 78 7.71 -5.99 6.17
CA PHE A 78 8.16 -4.69 5.71
C PHE A 78 8.52 -4.73 4.22
N GLY A 79 7.81 -3.96 3.39
CA GLY A 79 8.14 -3.83 1.96
C GLY A 79 9.20 -2.75 1.72
N ALA A 80 10.33 -3.12 1.12
CA ALA A 80 11.51 -2.27 0.98
C ALA A 80 11.52 -1.40 -0.29
N TRP A 81 10.44 -1.35 -1.08
CA TRP A 81 10.43 -0.60 -2.34
C TRP A 81 10.66 0.91 -2.16
N ALA A 82 10.05 1.48 -1.11
CA ALA A 82 10.14 2.91 -0.84
C ALA A 82 11.53 3.34 -0.34
N ILE A 83 12.20 2.49 0.45
CA ILE A 83 13.49 2.84 1.06
C ILE A 83 14.66 2.83 0.08
N GLY A 84 14.47 2.30 -1.13
CA GLY A 84 15.50 2.32 -2.16
C GLY A 84 15.48 3.55 -3.08
N GLY A 85 14.61 4.54 -2.82
CA GLY A 85 14.70 5.89 -3.41
C GLY A 85 14.41 6.00 -4.91
N LYS A 86 13.99 4.90 -5.57
CA LYS A 86 13.70 4.88 -7.01
C LYS A 86 12.21 5.05 -7.34
N ALA A 87 11.34 4.47 -6.53
CA ALA A 87 9.91 4.34 -6.84
C ALA A 87 9.13 5.65 -6.70
N TYR A 88 9.33 6.33 -5.58
CA TYR A 88 8.53 7.48 -5.15
C TYR A 88 9.36 8.78 -5.07
N GLY A 89 10.57 8.75 -5.62
CA GLY A 89 11.56 9.82 -5.51
C GLY A 89 12.65 9.53 -4.48
N ALA A 90 13.61 10.45 -4.40
CA ALA A 90 14.76 10.32 -3.50
C ALA A 90 14.32 10.28 -2.03
N VAL A 91 14.97 9.41 -1.25
CA VAL A 91 14.75 9.25 0.18
C VAL A 91 16.09 9.37 0.91
N ASP A 92 16.09 10.01 2.09
CA ASP A 92 17.27 9.99 2.96
C ASP A 92 17.47 8.57 3.51
N VAL A 93 18.70 8.07 3.43
CA VAL A 93 19.07 6.76 3.98
C VAL A 93 18.78 6.72 5.49
N LYS A 94 18.95 7.82 6.22
CA LYS A 94 18.63 7.89 7.66
C LYS A 94 17.16 7.62 7.92
N ASP A 95 16.26 8.14 7.09
CA ASP A 95 14.83 7.91 7.24
C ASP A 95 14.45 6.47 6.94
N SER A 96 15.13 5.88 5.95
CA SER A 96 14.99 4.48 5.62
C SER A 96 15.44 3.55 6.75
N LEU A 97 16.59 3.83 7.36
CA LEU A 97 17.09 3.09 8.53
C LEU A 97 16.17 3.26 9.75
N ARG A 98 15.62 4.46 9.98
CA ARG A 98 14.63 4.69 11.04
C ARG A 98 13.35 3.90 10.81
N ALA A 99 12.88 3.79 9.57
CA ALA A 99 11.70 3.01 9.24
C ALA A 99 11.92 1.50 9.49
N LEU A 100 13.07 0.96 9.07
CA LEU A 100 13.45 -0.42 9.35
C LEU A 100 13.58 -0.69 10.85
N ALA A 101 14.25 0.20 11.59
CA ALA A 101 14.40 0.09 13.04
C ALA A 101 13.03 0.09 13.73
N ARG A 102 12.12 0.96 13.29
CA ARG A 102 10.77 1.02 13.86
C ARG A 102 9.97 -0.25 13.57
N ALA A 103 10.11 -0.84 12.38
CA ALA A 103 9.46 -2.09 12.04
C ALA A 103 9.96 -3.24 12.93
N GLU A 104 11.28 -3.32 13.15
CA GLU A 104 11.91 -4.29 14.06
C GLU A 104 11.43 -4.11 15.50
N GLU A 105 11.39 -2.89 16.02
CA GLU A 105 10.87 -2.57 17.37
C GLU A 105 9.43 -3.03 17.57
N LEU A 106 8.63 -3.01 16.50
CA LEU A 106 7.24 -3.47 16.50
C LEU A 106 7.12 -5.00 16.31
N GLY A 107 8.25 -5.72 16.22
CA GLY A 107 8.31 -7.18 16.10
C GLY A 107 8.36 -7.69 14.65
N CYS A 108 8.47 -6.83 13.65
CA CYS A 108 8.61 -7.28 12.26
C CYS A 108 9.95 -8.00 12.04
N ASN A 109 9.93 -9.21 11.49
CA ASN A 109 11.15 -9.97 11.17
C ASN A 109 11.19 -10.46 9.71
N LEU A 110 10.26 -9.99 8.88
CA LEU A 110 10.17 -10.31 7.45
C LEU A 110 10.30 -9.03 6.63
N VAL A 111 11.32 -8.95 5.79
CA VAL A 111 11.55 -7.84 4.87
C VAL A 111 11.49 -8.35 3.43
N ASP A 112 10.62 -7.75 2.62
CA ASP A 112 10.53 -8.01 1.18
C ASP A 112 11.34 -6.95 0.42
N THR A 113 12.28 -7.40 -0.40
CA THR A 113 13.15 -6.53 -1.20
C THR A 113 13.38 -7.14 -2.58
N ALA A 114 13.92 -6.35 -3.50
CA ALA A 114 14.23 -6.81 -4.85
C ALA A 114 15.50 -6.12 -5.38
N SER A 115 15.94 -6.56 -6.56
CA SER A 115 17.12 -6.02 -7.22
C SER A 115 17.02 -4.51 -7.45
N ALA A 116 18.18 -3.86 -7.61
CA ALA A 116 18.27 -2.42 -7.87
C ALA A 116 17.52 -1.93 -9.13
N THR A 117 17.27 -2.82 -10.10
CA THR A 117 16.47 -2.46 -11.28
C THR A 117 15.00 -2.23 -10.93
N VAL A 118 14.48 -2.87 -9.89
CA VAL A 118 13.10 -2.73 -9.43
C VAL A 118 13.02 -1.81 -8.22
N TYR A 119 13.82 -2.07 -7.17
CA TYR A 119 13.70 -1.40 -5.88
C TYR A 119 14.78 -0.36 -5.59
N GLY A 120 15.71 -0.09 -6.53
CA GLY A 120 16.82 0.84 -6.26
C GLY A 120 17.72 0.35 -5.13
N ASP A 121 18.17 1.24 -4.26
CA ASP A 121 19.21 0.92 -3.27
C ASP A 121 18.70 0.16 -2.03
N SER A 122 17.50 -0.40 -2.09
CA SER A 122 16.84 -1.12 -0.97
C SER A 122 17.71 -2.23 -0.35
N GLU A 123 18.40 -3.04 -1.16
CA GLU A 123 19.28 -4.11 -0.67
C GLU A 123 20.54 -3.55 0.02
N LEU A 124 21.06 -2.40 -0.45
CA LEU A 124 22.20 -1.74 0.18
C LEU A 124 21.83 -1.17 1.54
N VAL A 125 20.68 -0.47 1.62
CA VAL A 125 20.13 0.07 2.87
C VAL A 125 19.83 -1.06 3.87
N LEU A 126 19.21 -2.15 3.41
CA LEU A 126 18.95 -3.32 4.25
C LEU A 126 20.27 -3.97 4.72
N GLY A 127 21.28 -4.04 3.86
CA GLY A 127 22.61 -4.53 4.21
C GLY A 127 23.30 -3.70 5.30
N GLU A 128 23.19 -2.37 5.22
CA GLU A 128 23.65 -1.45 6.26
C GLU A 128 22.92 -1.68 7.58
N PHE A 129 21.59 -1.74 7.54
CA PHE A 129 20.75 -1.99 8.71
C PHE A 129 21.11 -3.30 9.43
N LEU A 130 21.37 -4.38 8.69
CA LEU A 130 21.68 -5.70 9.25
C LEU A 130 23.11 -5.83 9.77
N ARG A 131 24.08 -5.03 9.29
CA ARG A 131 25.48 -5.10 9.77
C ARG A 131 25.58 -4.85 11.27
N GLU A 132 24.80 -3.92 11.79
CA GLU A 132 24.78 -3.57 13.22
C GLU A 132 24.08 -4.61 14.11
N ARG A 133 23.39 -5.58 13.50
CA ARG A 133 22.51 -6.55 14.18
C ARG A 133 22.99 -7.98 14.10
N ARG A 134 23.91 -8.29 13.18
CA ARG A 134 24.38 -9.65 12.89
C ARG A 134 25.17 -10.30 14.04
N SER A 135 25.59 -9.53 15.04
CA SER A 135 26.30 -10.01 16.24
C SER A 135 25.40 -10.19 17.47
N ARG A 136 24.08 -10.04 17.32
CA ARG A 136 23.08 -10.28 18.36
C ARG A 136 22.44 -11.63 18.15
#